data_AF-A0A9X2UAM0-F1
#
_entry.id   AF-A0A9X2UAM0-F1
#
_cell.length_a   1.000
_cell.length_b   1.000
_cell.length_c   1.000
_cell.angle_alpha   90.00
_cell.angle_beta   90.00
_cell.angle_gamma   90.00
#
_symmetry.space_group_name_H-M   'P 1'
#
loop_
_entity.id
_entity.type
_entity.pdbx_description
1 polymer ?
#
loop_
_entity_poly.entity_id
_entity_poly.type
_entity_poly.pdbx_seq_one_letter_code
_entity_poly.pdbx_strand_id
1 'polypeptide(L)'
;MPDQKRYVVLTGAGAAIPFGGPTTREITCDIVGDSMFRAKDGRTLGKYLVDRISDEMDEDQAHFETLIEIAEELRFRASEIDPNIVGDPQFPSSMIYDLESDFWRDVLSFEEIYDKCQGGYLSGGDPVALDYPNIYWFFFDGLIRKWMNIVIQRVSNYYTSCSNQRLEQKYQIFLEHLQEEGTLRHYTLNYDRLVPEITSEEVFDGFGELREDSDGDDYRIRRPNRVRFDGTTDCAYNLHGSVFFKERSCTDTPEIDSKSSRWVCTPEKVNFSCGLYDSDTNMRRRPMHITTGLRKPSRMLTLPNRPFYQRFGLDCATADVFIIVGYSFSDHHVNELIQERVEPGEAEIWYVGHNDELEDNPWKDMGQFFIDNQTPSLPEVWGPSRPRSRISDSVRREGKWFRNESNLYSLYFDGFETFLRDEDWERVL
;
A
#
# COMPACT_ATOMS: atom_id res chain seq x y z
N MET A 1 3.77 0.50 -36.61
CA MET A 1 3.74 1.91 -36.20
C MET A 1 5.12 2.20 -35.61
N PRO A 2 5.68 3.42 -35.66
CA PRO A 2 6.82 3.71 -34.79
C PRO A 2 6.42 3.31 -33.37
N ASP A 3 7.31 2.60 -32.66
CA ASP A 3 7.02 2.09 -31.32
C ASP A 3 6.71 3.29 -30.43
N GLN A 4 5.41 3.48 -30.11
CA GLN A 4 4.94 4.51 -29.20
C GLN A 4 5.63 4.30 -27.86
N LYS A 5 6.09 5.38 -27.21
CA LYS A 5 6.76 5.29 -25.92
C LYS A 5 5.86 4.62 -24.90
N ARG A 6 6.43 3.77 -24.05
CA ARG A 6 5.72 3.12 -22.95
C ARG A 6 6.08 3.78 -21.63
N TYR A 7 5.14 4.54 -21.09
CA TYR A 7 5.27 5.23 -19.80
C TYR A 7 4.75 4.34 -18.67
N VAL A 8 5.60 4.03 -17.70
CA VAL A 8 5.20 3.41 -16.44
C VAL A 8 5.25 4.46 -15.35
N VAL A 9 4.07 4.91 -14.91
CA VAL A 9 3.96 5.90 -13.82
C VAL A 9 3.73 5.15 -12.51
N LEU A 10 4.57 5.35 -11.51
CA LEU A 10 4.43 4.80 -10.16
C LEU A 10 4.23 5.93 -9.15
N THR A 11 3.11 5.90 -8.44
CA THR A 11 2.78 6.88 -7.40
C THR A 11 2.82 6.24 -6.01
N GLY A 12 3.55 6.88 -5.09
CA GLY A 12 3.56 6.53 -3.66
C GLY A 12 2.72 7.49 -2.82
N ALA A 13 2.81 7.34 -1.49
CA ALA A 13 2.06 8.15 -0.52
C ALA A 13 2.33 9.66 -0.68
N GLY A 14 3.56 10.05 -1.01
CA GLY A 14 3.93 11.44 -1.23
C GLY A 14 3.21 12.10 -2.42
N ALA A 15 2.75 11.32 -3.40
CA ALA A 15 2.01 11.85 -4.54
C ALA A 15 0.60 12.31 -4.15
N ALA A 16 0.01 11.75 -3.08
CA ALA A 16 -1.32 12.10 -2.62
C ALA A 16 -1.35 13.33 -1.70
N ILE A 17 -0.21 13.69 -1.08
CA ILE A 17 -0.13 14.80 -0.10
C ILE A 17 -0.63 16.14 -0.68
N PRO A 18 -0.22 16.56 -1.90
CA PRO A 18 -0.73 17.81 -2.49
C PRO A 18 -2.25 17.87 -2.66
N PHE A 19 -2.89 16.70 -2.73
CA PHE A 19 -4.34 16.53 -2.89
C PHE A 19 -5.06 16.35 -1.54
N GLY A 20 -4.36 16.55 -0.42
CA GLY A 20 -4.88 16.35 0.93
C GLY A 20 -4.85 14.90 1.41
N GLY A 21 -4.18 14.01 0.68
CA GLY A 21 -3.99 12.62 1.07
C GLY A 21 -3.26 12.49 2.42
N PRO A 22 -3.61 11.49 3.24
CA PRO A 22 -3.03 11.34 4.57
C PRO A 22 -1.58 10.88 4.50
N THR A 23 -0.76 11.41 5.40
CA THR A 23 0.61 10.93 5.61
C THR A 23 0.64 9.68 6.49
N THR A 24 1.69 8.87 6.35
CA THR A 24 1.97 7.74 7.25
C THR A 24 1.95 8.17 8.72
N ARG A 25 2.49 9.37 9.02
CA ARG A 25 2.52 9.93 10.36
C ARG A 25 1.12 10.21 10.90
N GLU A 26 0.25 10.84 10.12
CA GLU A 26 -1.13 11.16 10.57
C GLU A 26 -1.93 9.90 10.88
N ILE A 27 -1.84 8.88 10.02
CA ILE A 27 -2.52 7.59 10.25
C ILE A 27 -1.95 6.92 11.51
N THR A 28 -0.62 6.94 11.67
CA THR A 28 0.05 6.38 12.86
C THR A 28 -0.42 7.10 14.12
N CYS A 29 -0.48 8.44 14.11
CA CYS A 29 -0.97 9.22 15.25
C CYS A 29 -2.43 8.88 15.61
N ASP A 30 -3.29 8.67 14.63
CA ASP A 30 -4.69 8.27 14.89
C ASP A 30 -4.78 6.88 15.51
N ILE A 31 -4.00 5.91 15.02
CA ILE A 31 -3.94 4.56 15.61
C ILE A 31 -3.38 4.61 17.02
N VAL A 32 -2.28 5.35 17.23
CA VAL A 32 -1.67 5.55 18.55
C VAL A 32 -2.65 6.24 19.50
N GLY A 33 -3.48 7.15 18.99
CA GLY A 33 -4.52 7.85 19.75
C GLY A 33 -5.80 7.06 19.98
N ASP A 34 -5.94 5.84 19.43
CA ASP A 34 -7.16 5.05 19.56
C ASP A 34 -7.44 4.67 21.02
N SER A 35 -8.50 5.26 21.56
CA SER A 35 -8.89 5.10 22.96
C SER A 35 -9.71 3.85 23.24
N MET A 36 -10.13 3.11 22.20
CA MET A 36 -10.98 1.94 22.33
C MET A 36 -10.24 0.79 23.01
N PHE A 37 -9.00 0.54 22.59
CA PHE A 37 -8.15 -0.53 23.11
C PHE A 37 -7.04 0.04 23.99
N ARG A 38 -6.85 -0.52 25.18
CA ARG A 38 -5.94 -0.01 26.22
C ARG A 38 -5.13 -1.13 26.87
N ALA A 39 -4.00 -0.75 27.43
CA ALA A 39 -3.22 -1.57 28.34
C ALA A 39 -3.58 -1.26 29.80
N LYS A 40 -3.15 -2.14 30.72
CA LYS A 40 -3.39 -2.07 32.16
C LYS A 40 -2.90 -0.79 32.83
N ASP A 41 -1.87 -0.16 32.30
CA ASP A 41 -1.35 1.12 32.79
C ASP A 41 -2.15 2.34 32.33
N GLY A 42 -3.24 2.13 31.57
CA GLY A 42 -4.15 3.16 31.09
C GLY A 42 -3.76 3.77 29.74
N ARG A 43 -2.56 3.47 29.19
CA ARG A 43 -2.17 3.89 27.83
C ARG A 43 -3.08 3.25 26.79
N THR A 44 -3.25 3.93 25.66
CA THR A 44 -3.84 3.32 24.45
C THR A 44 -2.95 2.16 24.00
N LEU A 45 -3.55 1.12 23.42
CA LEU A 45 -2.79 -0.06 22.98
C LEU A 45 -1.81 0.30 21.87
N GLY A 46 -2.16 1.24 20.98
CA GLY A 46 -1.25 1.76 19.97
C GLY A 46 -0.02 2.45 20.58
N LYS A 47 -0.19 3.32 21.58
CA LYS A 47 0.94 3.97 22.28
C LYS A 47 1.78 2.95 23.05
N TYR A 48 1.12 2.02 23.73
CA TYR A 48 1.79 0.96 24.47
C TYR A 48 2.70 0.13 23.56
N LEU A 49 2.21 -0.24 22.36
CA LEU A 49 2.99 -0.99 21.39
C LEU A 49 4.14 -0.16 20.82
N VAL A 50 3.91 1.08 20.41
CA VAL A 50 5.01 1.96 19.94
C VAL A 50 6.10 2.07 20.99
N ASP A 51 5.75 2.31 22.26
CA ASP A 51 6.73 2.44 23.34
C ASP A 51 7.56 1.17 23.54
N ARG A 52 6.95 0.00 23.36
CA ARG A 52 7.65 -1.29 23.46
C ARG A 52 8.58 -1.56 22.29
N ILE A 53 8.19 -1.13 21.10
CA ILE A 53 8.92 -1.39 19.85
C ILE A 53 10.05 -0.37 19.67
N SER A 54 9.82 0.89 20.04
CA SER A 54 10.81 1.98 19.94
C SER A 54 12.00 1.81 20.91
N ASP A 55 11.89 0.96 21.93
CA ASP A 55 13.05 0.56 22.75
C ASP A 55 14.05 -0.29 21.95
N GLU A 56 13.63 -0.88 20.81
CA GLU A 56 14.42 -1.83 20.00
C GLU A 56 14.53 -1.46 18.51
N MET A 57 13.71 -0.53 18.02
CA MET A 57 13.67 -0.08 16.62
C MET A 57 13.77 1.44 16.54
N ASP A 58 14.33 1.96 15.44
CA ASP A 58 14.36 3.40 15.18
C ASP A 58 12.91 3.96 15.16
N GLU A 59 12.71 5.18 15.69
CA GLU A 59 11.37 5.82 15.81
C GLU A 59 10.60 5.83 14.47
N ASP A 60 11.32 5.80 13.35
CA ASP A 60 10.81 5.84 11.98
C ASP A 60 10.14 4.52 11.55
N GLN A 61 10.41 3.41 12.24
CA GLN A 61 9.92 2.07 11.87
C GLN A 61 8.61 1.68 12.58
N ALA A 62 8.23 2.40 13.65
CA ALA A 62 7.02 2.15 14.42
C ALA A 62 5.79 2.87 13.81
N HIS A 63 5.53 2.67 12.52
CA HIS A 63 4.40 3.27 11.81
C HIS A 63 3.14 2.38 11.78
N PHE A 64 2.03 2.94 11.27
CA PHE A 64 0.72 2.30 11.25
C PHE A 64 0.73 0.89 10.64
N GLU A 65 1.50 0.67 9.57
CA GLU A 65 1.61 -0.66 8.94
C GLU A 65 2.23 -1.70 9.89
N THR A 66 3.29 -1.32 10.61
CA THR A 66 3.95 -2.17 11.62
C THR A 66 2.99 -2.50 12.75
N LEU A 67 2.22 -1.50 13.21
CA LEU A 67 1.22 -1.72 14.26
C LEU A 67 0.13 -2.70 13.81
N ILE A 68 -0.42 -2.51 12.61
CA ILE A 68 -1.44 -3.43 12.05
C ILE A 68 -0.88 -4.84 11.93
N GLU A 69 0.37 -5.01 11.48
CA GLU A 69 1.01 -6.32 11.41
C GLU A 69 1.15 -6.99 12.77
N ILE A 70 1.59 -6.24 13.78
CA ILE A 70 1.69 -6.77 15.15
C ILE A 70 0.31 -7.20 15.66
N ALA A 71 -0.73 -6.39 15.43
CA ALA A 71 -2.10 -6.76 15.78
C ALA A 71 -2.56 -8.05 15.07
N GLU A 72 -2.20 -8.23 13.80
CA GLU A 72 -2.49 -9.44 13.03
C GLU A 72 -1.77 -10.68 13.58
N GLU A 73 -0.50 -10.55 13.92
CA GLU A 73 0.27 -11.67 14.49
C GLU A 73 -0.21 -12.00 15.92
N LEU A 74 -0.53 -11.01 16.74
CA LEU A 74 -1.15 -11.19 18.06
C LEU A 74 -2.50 -11.93 17.96
N ARG A 75 -3.34 -11.58 16.98
CA ARG A 75 -4.60 -12.28 16.72
C ARG A 75 -4.39 -13.76 16.41
N PHE A 76 -3.35 -14.10 15.66
CA PHE A 76 -3.03 -15.51 15.36
C PHE A 76 -2.55 -16.24 16.60
N ARG A 77 -1.59 -15.68 17.35
CA ARG A 77 -1.11 -16.29 18.60
C ARG A 77 -2.22 -16.47 19.62
N ALA A 78 -3.17 -15.52 19.69
CA ALA A 78 -4.36 -15.64 20.52
C ALA A 78 -5.23 -16.87 20.20
N SER A 79 -5.19 -17.38 18.96
CA SER A 79 -5.89 -18.62 18.58
C SER A 79 -5.17 -19.89 19.04
N GLU A 80 -3.88 -19.85 19.30
CA GLU A 80 -3.11 -20.99 19.85
C GLU A 80 -3.28 -21.13 21.37
N ILE A 81 -3.64 -20.04 22.04
CA ILE A 81 -3.98 -20.05 23.47
C ILE A 81 -5.36 -20.72 23.69
N ASP A 82 -6.19 -20.88 22.64
CA ASP A 82 -7.40 -21.71 22.71
C ASP A 82 -7.00 -23.20 22.69
N PRO A 83 -7.23 -23.96 23.79
CA PRO A 83 -6.84 -25.36 23.89
C PRO A 83 -7.53 -26.30 22.87
N ASN A 84 -8.49 -25.79 22.09
CA ASN A 84 -9.21 -26.55 21.07
C ASN A 84 -8.59 -26.48 19.67
N ILE A 85 -7.53 -25.68 19.45
CA ILE A 85 -6.90 -25.50 18.14
C ILE A 85 -5.53 -26.20 18.14
N VAL A 86 -5.40 -27.28 17.37
CA VAL A 86 -4.17 -28.08 17.26
C VAL A 86 -3.43 -27.73 15.97
N GLY A 87 -2.27 -27.09 16.09
CA GLY A 87 -1.31 -26.90 15.01
C GLY A 87 -0.09 -26.11 15.49
N ASP A 88 1.11 -26.56 15.15
CA ASP A 88 2.33 -25.80 15.43
C ASP A 88 2.36 -24.55 14.53
N PRO A 89 2.51 -23.34 15.09
CA PRO A 89 2.76 -22.16 14.28
C PRO A 89 4.06 -22.28 13.49
N GLN A 90 3.99 -21.99 12.20
CA GLN A 90 5.17 -21.59 11.44
C GLN A 90 5.14 -20.08 11.26
N PHE A 91 5.93 -19.36 12.07
CA PHE A 91 6.07 -17.91 11.92
C PHE A 91 7.48 -17.52 11.50
N PRO A 92 7.63 -16.66 10.48
CA PRO A 92 8.91 -16.07 10.09
C PRO A 92 9.18 -14.69 10.71
N SER A 93 8.42 -14.22 11.71
CA SER A 93 8.52 -12.86 12.28
C SER A 93 9.07 -12.88 13.72
N SER A 94 10.08 -12.07 14.00
CA SER A 94 10.79 -11.99 15.30
C SER A 94 10.19 -10.96 16.28
N MET A 95 9.43 -9.96 15.79
CA MET A 95 9.09 -8.75 16.57
C MET A 95 8.18 -8.98 17.78
N ILE A 96 7.45 -10.10 17.84
CA ILE A 96 6.58 -10.40 19.00
C ILE A 96 7.33 -11.10 20.12
N TYR A 97 8.44 -11.80 19.84
CA TYR A 97 9.17 -12.50 20.90
C TYR A 97 9.71 -11.53 21.96
N ASP A 98 10.00 -10.29 21.57
CA ASP A 98 10.48 -9.24 22.47
C ASP A 98 9.35 -8.64 23.35
N LEU A 99 8.08 -8.90 23.02
CA LEU A 99 6.93 -8.47 23.82
C LEU A 99 6.66 -9.40 25.03
N GLU A 100 7.21 -10.62 25.08
CA GLU A 100 6.61 -11.74 25.83
C GLU A 100 6.65 -11.67 27.37
N SER A 101 7.50 -10.88 28.02
CA SER A 101 7.72 -11.04 29.47
C SER A 101 6.51 -10.69 30.35
N ASP A 102 5.64 -9.81 29.87
CA ASP A 102 4.52 -9.20 30.61
C ASP A 102 3.39 -8.67 29.73
N PHE A 103 3.57 -8.61 28.40
CA PHE A 103 2.58 -8.09 27.46
C PHE A 103 1.18 -8.68 27.63
N TRP A 104 1.07 -10.00 27.68
CA TRP A 104 -0.24 -10.67 27.77
C TRP A 104 -1.00 -10.29 29.02
N ARG A 105 -0.31 -10.19 30.16
CA ARG A 105 -0.92 -9.73 31.41
C ARG A 105 -1.37 -8.28 31.28
N ASP A 106 -0.56 -7.43 30.68
CA ASP A 106 -0.83 -5.99 30.61
C ASP A 106 -1.93 -5.66 29.59
N VAL A 107 -2.16 -6.50 28.58
CA VAL A 107 -3.19 -6.27 27.55
C VAL A 107 -4.48 -7.08 27.76
N LEU A 108 -4.38 -8.30 28.32
CA LEU A 108 -5.52 -9.22 28.45
C LEU A 108 -6.15 -9.24 29.85
N SER A 109 -5.74 -8.36 30.77
CA SER A 109 -6.41 -8.17 32.07
C SER A 109 -7.75 -7.45 31.93
N PHE A 110 -8.69 -8.01 31.17
CA PHE A 110 -9.91 -7.32 30.75
C PHE A 110 -10.76 -6.78 31.91
N GLU A 111 -10.86 -7.52 33.02
CA GLU A 111 -11.60 -7.08 34.22
C GLU A 111 -10.99 -5.85 34.90
N GLU A 112 -9.70 -5.58 34.68
CA GLU A 112 -9.01 -4.41 35.21
C GLU A 112 -9.04 -3.21 34.25
N ILE A 113 -9.24 -3.48 32.95
CA ILE A 113 -9.11 -2.48 31.87
C ILE A 113 -10.48 -1.98 31.38
N TYR A 114 -11.48 -2.85 31.34
CA TYR A 114 -12.74 -2.62 30.63
C TYR A 114 -13.97 -2.84 31.51
N ASP A 115 -15.08 -2.20 31.14
CA ASP A 115 -16.35 -2.34 31.84
C ASP A 115 -16.99 -3.70 31.54
N LYS A 116 -17.23 -4.51 32.57
CA LYS A 116 -17.88 -5.82 32.44
C LYS A 116 -19.38 -5.65 32.15
N CYS A 117 -19.88 -6.35 31.12
CA CYS A 117 -21.30 -6.34 30.75
C CYS A 117 -21.87 -7.76 30.63
N GLN A 118 -23.17 -7.87 30.35
CA GLN A 118 -23.81 -9.16 30.10
C GLN A 118 -23.32 -9.72 28.75
N GLY A 119 -22.28 -10.55 28.79
CA GLY A 119 -21.72 -11.24 27.63
C GLY A 119 -20.34 -10.77 27.17
N GLY A 120 -19.66 -9.91 27.91
CA GLY A 120 -18.30 -9.49 27.55
C GLY A 120 -17.80 -8.24 28.27
N TYR A 121 -16.95 -7.50 27.56
CA TYR A 121 -16.26 -6.30 28.03
C TYR A 121 -16.47 -5.16 27.05
N LEU A 122 -16.66 -3.95 27.59
CA LEU A 122 -16.93 -2.73 26.84
C LEU A 122 -15.85 -1.67 27.09
N SER A 123 -15.62 -0.84 26.09
CA SER A 123 -14.83 0.39 26.19
C SER A 123 -15.68 1.55 25.70
N GLY A 124 -16.03 2.49 26.58
CA GLY A 124 -16.90 3.62 26.20
C GLY A 124 -18.29 3.22 25.70
N GLY A 125 -18.76 2.02 26.05
CA GLY A 125 -20.04 1.46 25.59
C GLY A 125 -19.93 0.54 24.37
N ASP A 126 -18.78 0.51 23.68
CA ASP A 126 -18.56 -0.35 22.51
C ASP A 126 -17.94 -1.71 22.93
N PRO A 127 -18.38 -2.85 22.35
CA PRO A 127 -17.80 -4.15 22.66
C PRO A 127 -16.34 -4.27 22.21
N VAL A 128 -15.46 -4.67 23.14
CA VAL A 128 -14.05 -4.97 22.86
C VAL A 128 -13.71 -6.45 22.98
N ALA A 129 -14.43 -7.20 23.81
CA ALA A 129 -14.21 -8.63 24.01
C ALA A 129 -15.53 -9.32 24.38
N LEU A 130 -15.73 -10.57 23.96
CA LEU A 130 -16.93 -11.36 24.27
C LEU A 130 -16.59 -12.54 25.18
N ASP A 131 -17.46 -12.83 26.14
CA ASP A 131 -17.28 -13.90 27.14
C ASP A 131 -17.59 -15.29 26.53
N TYR A 132 -16.75 -15.71 25.58
CA TYR A 132 -16.81 -16.99 24.87
C TYR A 132 -15.39 -17.58 24.71
N PRO A 133 -15.25 -18.88 24.34
CA PRO A 133 -13.95 -19.57 24.27
C PRO A 133 -12.85 -18.90 23.42
N ASN A 134 -13.20 -17.92 22.58
CA ASN A 134 -12.30 -17.21 21.67
C ASN A 134 -12.20 -15.70 21.99
N ILE A 135 -12.26 -15.34 23.27
CA ILE A 135 -12.26 -13.94 23.72
C ILE A 135 -11.04 -13.14 23.20
N TYR A 136 -9.84 -13.72 23.22
CA TYR A 136 -8.62 -13.05 22.77
C TYR A 136 -8.59 -12.86 21.25
N TRP A 137 -9.03 -13.87 20.50
CA TRP A 137 -9.18 -13.75 19.05
C TRP A 137 -10.15 -12.62 18.69
N PHE A 138 -11.30 -12.54 19.37
CA PHE A 138 -12.29 -11.49 19.12
C PHE A 138 -11.72 -10.10 19.43
N PHE A 139 -10.98 -9.97 20.53
CA PHE A 139 -10.33 -8.73 20.93
C PHE A 139 -9.37 -8.20 19.84
N PHE A 140 -8.43 -9.05 19.40
CA PHE A 140 -7.48 -8.63 18.37
C PHE A 140 -8.11 -8.53 16.97
N ASP A 141 -9.16 -9.31 16.66
CA ASP A 141 -9.97 -9.10 15.45
C ASP A 141 -10.56 -7.69 15.47
N GLY A 142 -11.24 -7.31 16.55
CA GLY A 142 -11.81 -5.98 16.76
C GLY A 142 -10.78 -4.85 16.65
N LEU A 143 -9.59 -5.06 17.22
CA LEU A 143 -8.45 -4.12 17.12
C LEU A 143 -8.08 -3.85 15.66
N ILE A 144 -7.84 -4.91 14.89
CA ILE A 144 -7.49 -4.81 13.47
C ILE A 144 -8.61 -4.10 12.70
N ARG A 145 -9.89 -4.44 12.94
CA ARG A 145 -11.01 -3.76 12.28
C ARG A 145 -11.00 -2.27 12.56
N LYS A 146 -10.81 -1.90 13.82
CA LYS A 146 -10.81 -0.50 14.26
C LYS A 146 -9.69 0.28 13.60
N TRP A 147 -8.47 -0.26 13.59
CA TRP A 147 -7.30 0.37 12.99
C TRP A 147 -7.39 0.45 11.48
N MET A 148 -7.88 -0.60 10.82
CA MET A 148 -8.14 -0.56 9.38
C MET A 148 -9.22 0.47 9.03
N ASN A 149 -10.26 0.62 9.86
CA ASN A 149 -11.27 1.66 9.67
C ASN A 149 -10.70 3.07 9.82
N ILE A 150 -9.68 3.28 10.66
CA ILE A 150 -8.97 4.57 10.74
C ILE A 150 -8.29 4.88 9.40
N VAL A 151 -7.56 3.91 8.83
CA VAL A 151 -6.95 4.04 7.50
C VAL A 151 -8.01 4.36 6.44
N ILE A 152 -9.07 3.56 6.39
CA ILE A 152 -10.16 3.70 5.43
C ILE A 152 -10.84 5.07 5.56
N GLN A 153 -11.10 5.54 6.77
CA GLN A 153 -11.74 6.83 7.01
C GLN A 153 -10.85 7.98 6.55
N ARG A 154 -9.53 7.92 6.78
CA ARG A 154 -8.59 8.94 6.30
C ARG A 154 -8.52 8.98 4.78
N VAL A 155 -8.46 7.81 4.13
CA VAL A 155 -8.51 7.69 2.68
C VAL A 155 -9.82 8.26 2.12
N SER A 156 -10.95 7.91 2.74
CA SER A 156 -12.29 8.38 2.33
C SER A 156 -12.48 9.90 2.49
N ASN A 157 -12.00 10.45 3.61
CA ASN A 157 -12.11 11.88 3.90
C ASN A 157 -11.37 12.71 2.86
N TYR A 158 -10.14 12.30 2.52
CA TYR A 158 -9.38 13.05 1.54
C TYR A 158 -10.04 12.95 0.16
N TYR A 159 -10.48 11.75 -0.23
CA TYR A 159 -11.09 11.51 -1.54
C TYR A 159 -12.32 12.40 -1.76
N THR A 160 -13.17 12.51 -0.75
CA THR A 160 -14.34 13.40 -0.78
C THR A 160 -13.93 14.88 -0.88
N SER A 161 -12.83 15.28 -0.23
CA SER A 161 -12.32 16.66 -0.22
C SER A 161 -11.49 17.05 -1.43
N CYS A 162 -11.04 16.08 -2.22
CA CYS A 162 -10.17 16.28 -3.38
C CYS A 162 -10.96 16.89 -4.55
N SER A 163 -12.21 16.46 -4.75
CA SER A 163 -13.06 16.90 -5.86
C SER A 163 -13.16 18.44 -5.95
N ASN A 164 -12.66 18.99 -7.07
CA ASN A 164 -12.66 20.42 -7.48
C ASN A 164 -11.36 21.22 -7.26
N GLN A 165 -10.19 20.57 -7.18
CA GLN A 165 -8.94 21.30 -7.05
C GLN A 165 -8.31 21.63 -8.42
N ARG A 166 -7.79 22.85 -8.58
CA ARG A 166 -7.03 23.30 -9.77
C ARG A 166 -5.84 22.37 -10.07
N LEU A 167 -5.30 21.70 -9.06
CA LEU A 167 -4.20 20.75 -9.21
C LEU A 167 -4.62 19.44 -9.89
N GLU A 168 -5.87 18.97 -9.69
CA GLU A 168 -6.40 17.79 -10.37
C GLU A 168 -6.41 17.98 -11.88
N GLN A 169 -6.84 19.16 -12.34
CA GLN A 169 -6.81 19.52 -13.76
C GLN A 169 -5.40 19.52 -14.32
N LYS A 170 -4.40 19.97 -13.54
CA LYS A 170 -3.00 19.91 -13.96
C LYS A 170 -2.47 18.49 -14.00
N TYR A 171 -2.89 17.64 -13.06
CA TYR A 171 -2.53 16.22 -13.09
C TYR A 171 -3.17 15.51 -14.29
N GLN A 172 -4.45 15.78 -14.55
CA GLN A 172 -5.17 15.31 -15.72
C GLN A 172 -4.45 15.68 -17.02
N ILE A 173 -4.10 16.96 -17.22
CA ILE A 173 -3.38 17.43 -18.42
C ILE A 173 -2.05 16.68 -18.57
N PHE A 174 -1.31 16.49 -17.48
CA PHE A 174 -0.06 15.73 -17.51
C PHE A 174 -0.28 14.28 -17.96
N LEU A 175 -1.30 13.60 -17.44
CA LEU A 175 -1.61 12.21 -17.82
C LEU A 175 -2.08 12.12 -19.29
N GLU A 176 -2.96 13.02 -19.73
CA GLU A 176 -3.45 13.10 -21.12
C GLU A 176 -2.29 13.28 -22.09
N HIS A 177 -1.31 14.13 -21.76
CA HIS A 177 -0.12 14.30 -22.58
C HIS A 177 0.69 13.00 -22.73
N LEU A 178 0.82 12.20 -21.66
CA LEU A 178 1.49 10.90 -21.74
C LEU A 178 0.73 9.89 -22.61
N GLN A 179 -0.60 9.97 -22.64
CA GLN A 179 -1.46 9.14 -23.50
C GLN A 179 -1.37 9.54 -24.97
N GLU A 180 -1.20 10.83 -25.26
CA GLU A 180 -0.98 11.33 -26.63
C GLU A 180 0.38 10.88 -27.18
N GLU A 181 1.43 10.93 -26.36
CA GLU A 181 2.80 10.57 -26.75
C GLU A 181 3.06 9.06 -26.76
N GLY A 182 2.22 8.26 -26.09
CA GLY A 182 2.55 6.87 -25.81
C GLY A 182 1.44 6.03 -25.20
N THR A 183 1.82 4.92 -24.56
CA THR A 183 0.92 4.12 -23.72
C THR A 183 1.17 4.44 -22.25
N LEU A 184 0.13 4.84 -21.53
CA LEU A 184 0.15 5.15 -20.10
C LEU A 184 -0.16 3.91 -19.25
N ARG A 185 0.81 3.47 -18.46
CA ARG A 185 0.64 2.39 -17.48
C ARG A 185 0.83 2.94 -16.08
N HIS A 186 -0.25 3.44 -15.49
CA HIS A 186 -0.23 4.03 -14.15
C HIS A 186 -0.44 2.97 -13.07
N TYR A 187 0.39 3.05 -12.03
CA TYR A 187 0.36 2.23 -10.85
C TYR A 187 0.41 3.10 -9.61
N THR A 188 -0.40 2.74 -8.62
CA THR A 188 -0.39 3.40 -7.32
C THR A 188 -0.17 2.40 -6.19
N LEU A 189 0.65 2.82 -5.23
CA LEU A 189 0.81 2.15 -3.93
C LEU A 189 -0.19 2.68 -2.90
N ASN A 190 -0.95 3.71 -3.26
CA ASN A 190 -2.00 4.29 -2.41
C ASN A 190 -3.30 3.50 -2.53
N TYR A 191 -4.18 3.68 -1.55
CA TYR A 191 -5.40 2.89 -1.38
C TYR A 191 -6.66 3.51 -2.02
N ASP A 192 -6.50 4.59 -2.77
CA ASP A 192 -7.59 5.38 -3.36
C ASP A 192 -7.88 5.06 -4.83
N ARG A 193 -8.65 5.92 -5.49
CA ARG A 193 -8.95 5.85 -6.92
C ARG A 193 -8.79 7.21 -7.63
N LEU A 194 -7.86 8.06 -7.16
CA LEU A 194 -7.71 9.42 -7.70
C LEU A 194 -7.53 9.44 -9.23
N VAL A 195 -6.62 8.62 -9.76
CA VAL A 195 -6.32 8.62 -11.21
C VAL A 195 -7.51 8.23 -12.08
N PRO A 196 -8.19 7.09 -11.85
CA PRO A 196 -9.42 6.77 -12.57
C PRO A 196 -10.53 7.84 -12.51
N GLU A 197 -10.51 8.74 -11.54
CA GLU A 197 -11.50 9.82 -11.43
C GLU A 197 -11.16 11.09 -12.21
N ILE A 198 -9.86 11.43 -12.28
CA ILE A 198 -9.43 12.70 -12.89
C ILE A 198 -9.12 12.57 -14.39
N THR A 199 -8.91 11.36 -14.91
CA THR A 199 -8.61 11.16 -16.35
C THR A 199 -9.89 11.30 -17.19
N SER A 200 -9.86 12.15 -18.22
CA SER A 200 -11.03 12.34 -19.12
C SER A 200 -11.27 11.18 -20.08
N GLU A 201 -10.20 10.50 -20.50
CA GLU A 201 -10.29 9.25 -21.25
C GLU A 201 -10.32 8.06 -20.28
N GLU A 202 -11.17 7.06 -20.55
CA GLU A 202 -11.33 5.90 -19.67
C GLU A 202 -10.04 5.07 -19.62
N VAL A 203 -9.19 5.32 -18.63
CA VAL A 203 -8.14 4.40 -18.24
C VAL A 203 -8.76 3.13 -17.66
N PHE A 204 -8.24 1.97 -18.06
CA PHE A 204 -8.75 0.71 -17.55
C PHE A 204 -8.19 0.44 -16.14
N ASP A 205 -9.06 0.41 -15.12
CA ASP A 205 -8.67 0.21 -13.71
C ASP A 205 -8.76 -1.25 -13.23
N GLY A 206 -8.99 -2.18 -14.16
CA GLY A 206 -9.06 -3.62 -13.88
C GLY A 206 -10.48 -4.15 -13.66
N PHE A 207 -11.49 -3.28 -13.65
CA PHE A 207 -12.88 -3.62 -13.51
C PHE A 207 -13.66 -3.29 -14.79
N GLY A 208 -14.71 -4.06 -15.07
CA GLY A 208 -15.55 -3.88 -16.26
C GLY A 208 -16.59 -2.78 -16.07
N GLU A 209 -17.64 -2.85 -16.88
CA GLU A 209 -18.77 -1.92 -16.84
C GLU A 209 -19.50 -1.92 -15.49
N LEU A 210 -20.10 -0.77 -15.18
CA LEU A 210 -20.94 -0.53 -14.01
C LEU A 210 -22.19 -1.42 -14.07
N ARG A 211 -22.57 -1.95 -12.92
CA ARG A 211 -23.75 -2.78 -12.72
C ARG A 211 -24.45 -2.33 -11.44
N GLU A 212 -25.76 -2.31 -11.49
CA GLU A 212 -26.61 -2.06 -10.33
C GLU A 212 -26.76 -3.36 -9.52
N ASP A 213 -26.58 -3.30 -8.20
CA ASP A 213 -26.99 -4.38 -7.30
C ASP A 213 -28.46 -4.22 -6.89
N SER A 214 -29.14 -5.32 -6.55
CA SER A 214 -30.53 -5.26 -6.07
C SER A 214 -30.67 -4.47 -4.78
N ASP A 215 -29.57 -4.31 -4.03
CA ASP A 215 -29.47 -3.54 -2.79
C ASP A 215 -29.18 -2.05 -3.01
N GLY A 216 -29.10 -1.59 -4.27
CA GLY A 216 -28.95 -0.18 -4.64
C GLY A 216 -27.52 0.37 -4.63
N ASP A 217 -26.50 -0.48 -4.51
CA ASP A 217 -25.09 -0.09 -4.65
C ASP A 217 -24.60 -0.41 -6.08
N ASP A 218 -23.98 0.57 -6.74
CA ASP A 218 -23.33 0.36 -8.04
C ASP A 218 -21.95 -0.28 -7.90
N TYR A 219 -21.65 -1.26 -8.75
CA TYR A 219 -20.40 -2.01 -8.71
C TYR A 219 -19.88 -2.39 -10.09
N ARG A 220 -18.56 -2.58 -10.18
CA ARG A 220 -17.87 -3.05 -11.39
C ARG A 220 -17.20 -4.38 -11.12
N ILE A 221 -17.39 -5.34 -12.03
CA ILE A 221 -16.85 -6.70 -11.88
C ILE A 221 -15.42 -6.75 -12.37
N ARG A 222 -14.57 -7.39 -11.58
CA ARG A 222 -13.17 -7.54 -11.92
C ARG A 222 -12.93 -8.34 -13.21
N ARG A 223 -11.94 -7.91 -14.01
CA ARG A 223 -11.53 -8.57 -15.27
C ARG A 223 -10.06 -9.02 -15.25
N PRO A 224 -9.69 -10.06 -14.47
CA PRO A 224 -8.29 -10.42 -14.23
C PRO A 224 -7.52 -10.89 -15.48
N ASN A 225 -8.20 -11.48 -16.46
CA ASN A 225 -7.54 -11.88 -17.71
C ASN A 225 -7.21 -10.66 -18.59
N ARG A 226 -8.10 -9.65 -18.63
CA ARG A 226 -7.78 -8.39 -19.31
C ARG A 226 -6.58 -7.74 -18.64
N VAL A 227 -6.58 -7.62 -17.30
CA VAL A 227 -5.42 -7.07 -16.57
C VAL A 227 -4.11 -7.78 -16.93
N ARG A 228 -4.08 -9.12 -16.99
CA ARG A 228 -2.84 -9.86 -17.29
C ARG A 228 -2.34 -9.67 -18.73
N PHE A 229 -3.25 -9.76 -19.68
CA PHE A 229 -2.90 -9.94 -21.10
C PHE A 229 -3.02 -8.64 -21.91
N ASP A 230 -3.69 -7.61 -21.38
CA ASP A 230 -3.80 -6.30 -22.01
C ASP A 230 -2.58 -5.44 -21.66
N GLY A 231 -1.63 -5.40 -22.59
CA GLY A 231 -0.45 -4.56 -22.55
C GLY A 231 -0.56 -3.36 -23.49
N THR A 232 -1.74 -2.96 -23.97
CA THR A 232 -1.84 -1.88 -24.96
C THR A 232 -2.80 -0.78 -24.57
N THR A 233 -3.81 -1.09 -23.75
CA THR A 233 -4.75 -0.08 -23.24
C THR A 233 -4.10 0.72 -22.12
N ASP A 234 -4.36 2.02 -22.04
CA ASP A 234 -3.99 2.80 -20.86
C ASP A 234 -4.66 2.25 -19.60
N CYS A 235 -3.93 2.24 -18.49
CA CYS A 235 -4.44 1.67 -17.25
C CYS A 235 -4.03 2.46 -16.02
N ALA A 236 -4.83 2.29 -14.95
CA ALA A 236 -4.53 2.82 -13.62
C ALA A 236 -4.83 1.74 -12.57
N TYR A 237 -3.80 1.09 -12.03
CA TYR A 237 -3.95 -0.06 -11.13
C TYR A 237 -3.44 0.22 -9.72
N ASN A 238 -4.21 -0.18 -8.71
CA ASN A 238 -3.75 -0.21 -7.33
C ASN A 238 -2.96 -1.50 -7.06
N LEU A 239 -1.66 -1.38 -6.84
CA LEU A 239 -0.81 -2.52 -6.46
C LEU A 239 -1.18 -3.00 -5.06
N HIS A 240 -1.24 -2.10 -4.09
CA HIS A 240 -1.55 -2.45 -2.70
C HIS A 240 -3.06 -2.62 -2.44
N GLY A 241 -3.90 -2.70 -3.46
CA GLY A 241 -5.35 -2.75 -3.29
C GLY A 241 -5.97 -1.38 -3.02
N SER A 242 -7.27 -1.34 -2.79
CA SER A 242 -8.04 -0.12 -2.69
C SER A 242 -9.18 -0.25 -1.68
N VAL A 243 -9.50 0.84 -0.98
CA VAL A 243 -10.64 0.91 -0.06
C VAL A 243 -11.98 0.77 -0.79
N PHE A 244 -11.98 0.89 -2.12
CA PHE A 244 -13.16 0.71 -2.98
C PHE A 244 -13.33 -0.74 -3.46
N PHE A 245 -12.44 -1.66 -3.09
CA PHE A 245 -12.58 -3.08 -3.43
C PHE A 245 -13.46 -3.80 -2.40
N LYS A 246 -14.26 -4.75 -2.87
CA LYS A 246 -15.15 -5.58 -2.05
C LYS A 246 -15.16 -7.01 -2.55
N GLU A 247 -15.18 -7.98 -1.63
CA GLU A 247 -15.51 -9.36 -1.97
C GLU A 247 -17.03 -9.57 -1.82
N ARG A 248 -17.70 -10.02 -2.88
CA ARG A 248 -19.10 -10.45 -2.84
C ARG A 248 -19.20 -11.84 -2.22
N SER A 249 -20.07 -11.98 -1.22
CA SER A 249 -20.60 -13.25 -0.76
C SER A 249 -21.54 -13.81 -1.84
N CYS A 250 -21.16 -14.91 -2.49
CA CYS A 250 -21.96 -15.52 -3.56
C CYS A 250 -23.33 -16.01 -3.06
N THR A 251 -24.43 -15.50 -3.63
CA THR A 251 -25.69 -16.26 -3.81
C THR A 251 -26.55 -15.84 -5.01
N ASP A 252 -26.54 -14.59 -5.50
CA ASP A 252 -27.69 -14.11 -6.31
C ASP A 252 -27.48 -13.90 -7.82
N THR A 253 -26.41 -14.44 -8.44
CA THR A 253 -26.32 -14.45 -9.92
C THR A 253 -25.78 -15.77 -10.47
N PRO A 254 -26.52 -16.49 -11.34
CA PRO A 254 -26.09 -17.76 -11.94
C PRO A 254 -24.86 -17.68 -12.87
N GLU A 255 -24.42 -16.49 -13.29
CA GLU A 255 -23.57 -16.36 -14.48
C GLU A 255 -22.07 -16.12 -14.24
N ILE A 256 -21.57 -16.05 -13.00
CA ILE A 256 -20.13 -15.81 -12.80
C ILE A 256 -19.55 -16.63 -11.65
N ASP A 257 -19.55 -17.95 -11.86
CA ASP A 257 -19.07 -18.99 -10.95
C ASP A 257 -17.54 -19.18 -10.96
N SER A 258 -16.78 -18.08 -11.09
CA SER A 258 -15.32 -18.13 -10.97
C SER A 258 -14.91 -17.47 -9.66
N LYS A 259 -14.00 -18.08 -8.89
CA LYS A 259 -13.44 -17.42 -7.68
C LYS A 259 -12.86 -16.02 -7.97
N SER A 260 -12.52 -15.73 -9.23
CA SER A 260 -12.06 -14.44 -9.76
C SER A 260 -13.11 -13.32 -9.84
N SER A 261 -14.39 -13.66 -10.02
CA SER A 261 -15.50 -12.71 -10.22
C SER A 261 -16.20 -12.30 -8.94
N ARG A 262 -15.77 -12.85 -7.80
CA ARG A 262 -16.22 -12.44 -6.46
C ARG A 262 -15.70 -11.06 -6.06
N TRP A 263 -14.70 -10.54 -6.78
CA TRP A 263 -14.15 -9.23 -6.52
C TRP A 263 -14.84 -8.17 -7.34
N VAL A 264 -15.30 -7.13 -6.66
CA VAL A 264 -15.92 -5.96 -7.28
C VAL A 264 -15.27 -4.69 -6.76
N CYS A 265 -15.41 -3.62 -7.54
CA CYS A 265 -15.12 -2.26 -7.12
C CYS A 265 -16.44 -1.51 -6.99
N THR A 266 -16.66 -0.82 -5.87
CA THR A 266 -17.79 0.08 -5.64
C THR A 266 -17.28 1.51 -5.82
N PRO A 267 -17.27 2.06 -7.04
CA PRO A 267 -16.55 3.31 -7.33
C PRO A 267 -17.06 4.50 -6.51
N GLU A 268 -18.34 4.52 -6.15
CA GLU A 268 -18.99 5.62 -5.43
C GLU A 268 -18.98 5.44 -3.91
N LYS A 269 -18.52 4.28 -3.42
CA LYS A 269 -18.68 3.90 -2.01
C LYS A 269 -17.46 3.17 -1.48
N VAL A 270 -16.90 3.73 -0.42
CA VAL A 270 -15.81 3.10 0.33
C VAL A 270 -16.32 1.87 1.09
N ASN A 271 -15.56 0.78 1.04
CA ASN A 271 -15.87 -0.45 1.76
C ASN A 271 -15.21 -0.47 3.14
N PHE A 272 -16.02 -0.25 4.17
CA PHE A 272 -15.63 -0.39 5.57
C PHE A 272 -15.59 -1.85 6.05
N SER A 273 -15.89 -2.81 5.16
CA SER A 273 -15.69 -4.22 5.47
C SER A 273 -14.19 -4.52 5.42
N CYS A 274 -13.57 -4.64 6.59
CA CYS A 274 -12.31 -5.35 6.71
C CYS A 274 -12.58 -6.82 6.32
N GLY A 275 -12.35 -7.18 5.06
CA GLY A 275 -12.39 -8.58 4.62
C GLY A 275 -11.45 -9.38 5.53
N LEU A 276 -11.96 -10.37 6.27
CA LEU A 276 -11.20 -10.97 7.36
C LEU A 276 -10.86 -12.45 7.19
N TYR A 277 -9.59 -12.68 7.51
CA TYR A 277 -8.68 -13.81 7.39
C TYR A 277 -9.16 -15.16 7.95
N ASP A 278 -8.69 -16.23 7.29
CA ASP A 278 -8.41 -17.53 7.94
C ASP A 278 -7.34 -18.35 7.17
N SER A 279 -6.76 -19.37 7.78
CA SER A 279 -5.39 -19.88 7.75
C SER A 279 -4.80 -20.69 6.55
N ASP A 280 -3.54 -21.11 6.75
CA ASP A 280 -2.86 -22.24 6.10
C ASP A 280 -3.06 -23.58 6.86
N THR A 281 -4.11 -23.73 7.66
CA THR A 281 -4.50 -25.01 8.27
C THR A 281 -6.01 -25.19 8.18
N ASN A 282 -6.49 -25.66 7.03
CA ASN A 282 -7.88 -26.08 6.79
C ASN A 282 -9.03 -25.07 7.02
N MET A 283 -8.75 -23.79 7.31
CA MET A 283 -9.76 -22.72 7.39
C MET A 283 -9.36 -21.58 6.44
N ARG A 284 -10.30 -21.04 5.66
CA ARG A 284 -10.02 -20.39 4.35
C ARG A 284 -9.62 -18.90 4.46
N ARG A 285 -8.50 -18.53 3.82
CA ARG A 285 -8.04 -17.13 3.58
C ARG A 285 -9.12 -16.31 2.90
N ARG A 286 -9.74 -15.36 3.63
CA ARG A 286 -10.44 -14.26 2.98
C ARG A 286 -9.50 -13.06 2.79
N PRO A 287 -9.56 -12.44 1.63
CA PRO A 287 -8.65 -11.39 1.26
C PRO A 287 -9.03 -10.01 1.79
N MET A 288 -8.02 -9.23 2.21
CA MET A 288 -8.18 -7.82 2.53
C MET A 288 -8.24 -6.96 1.26
N HIS A 289 -8.94 -5.84 1.36
CA HIS A 289 -9.13 -4.91 0.25
C HIS A 289 -7.94 -3.96 0.08
N ILE A 290 -7.15 -3.75 1.14
CA ILE A 290 -5.85 -3.04 1.14
C ILE A 290 -4.73 -3.96 1.66
N THR A 291 -3.51 -3.70 1.21
CA THR A 291 -2.29 -4.43 1.57
C THR A 291 -1.39 -3.51 2.39
N THR A 292 -1.13 -3.91 3.60
CA THR A 292 -0.26 -3.21 4.56
C THR A 292 0.58 -4.21 5.35
N GLY A 293 1.61 -3.74 6.04
CA GLY A 293 2.55 -4.53 6.86
C GLY A 293 3.70 -5.16 6.07
N LEU A 294 4.67 -5.76 6.75
CA LEU A 294 5.87 -6.38 6.15
C LEU A 294 5.54 -7.63 5.31
N ARG A 295 4.36 -8.24 5.51
CA ARG A 295 3.87 -9.36 4.68
C ARG A 295 3.31 -8.95 3.31
N LYS A 296 3.45 -7.67 2.91
CA LYS A 296 3.07 -7.13 1.59
C LYS A 296 3.41 -8.08 0.43
N PRO A 297 4.65 -8.60 0.25
CA PRO A 297 4.98 -9.46 -0.89
C PRO A 297 4.10 -10.70 -1.01
N SER A 298 3.81 -11.36 0.12
CA SER A 298 2.94 -12.55 0.12
C SER A 298 1.48 -12.22 -0.23
N ARG A 299 0.98 -11.06 0.21
CA ARG A 299 -0.38 -10.59 -0.03
C ARG A 299 -0.57 -10.18 -1.49
N MET A 300 0.45 -9.60 -2.10
CA MET A 300 0.47 -9.27 -3.53
C MET A 300 0.27 -10.50 -4.42
N LEU A 301 0.66 -11.69 -3.97
CA LEU A 301 0.45 -12.95 -4.70
C LEU A 301 -0.96 -13.54 -4.53
N THR A 302 -1.85 -12.90 -3.78
CA THR A 302 -3.24 -13.32 -3.59
C THR A 302 -4.23 -12.48 -4.40
N LEU A 303 -5.49 -12.92 -4.53
CA LEU A 303 -6.53 -12.04 -5.08
C LEU A 303 -6.95 -11.03 -4.00
N PRO A 304 -7.15 -9.74 -4.33
CA PRO A 304 -7.27 -9.25 -5.68
C PRO A 304 -5.93 -8.83 -6.29
N ASN A 305 -4.84 -8.68 -5.57
CA ASN A 305 -3.70 -7.93 -6.08
C ASN A 305 -2.85 -8.65 -7.15
N ARG A 306 -2.84 -9.99 -7.16
CA ARG A 306 -1.98 -10.80 -8.04
C ARG A 306 -1.99 -10.41 -9.51
N PRO A 307 -3.13 -10.32 -10.22
CA PRO A 307 -3.12 -9.88 -11.62
C PRO A 307 -2.49 -8.51 -11.85
N PHE A 308 -2.68 -7.55 -10.93
CA PHE A 308 -2.09 -6.21 -11.03
C PHE A 308 -0.57 -6.29 -10.88
N TYR A 309 -0.09 -7.04 -9.89
CA TYR A 309 1.35 -7.27 -9.67
C TYR A 309 2.02 -7.98 -10.85
N GLN A 310 1.39 -9.02 -11.40
CA GLN A 310 1.88 -9.73 -12.57
C GLN A 310 1.99 -8.81 -13.79
N ARG A 311 0.99 -7.95 -14.00
CA ARG A 311 0.99 -6.98 -15.10
C ARG A 311 2.04 -5.90 -14.91
N PHE A 312 2.24 -5.42 -13.68
CA PHE A 312 3.29 -4.46 -13.34
C PHE A 312 4.68 -4.95 -13.73
N GLY A 313 5.04 -6.19 -13.36
CA GLY A 313 6.32 -6.77 -13.76
C GLY A 313 6.50 -6.85 -15.28
N LEU A 314 5.45 -7.25 -16.01
CA LEU A 314 5.47 -7.26 -17.47
C LEU A 314 5.58 -5.86 -18.08
N ASP A 315 4.97 -4.85 -17.46
CA ASP A 315 5.06 -3.46 -17.92
C ASP A 315 6.44 -2.87 -17.64
N CYS A 316 7.03 -3.14 -16.48
CA CYS A 316 8.41 -2.75 -16.16
C CYS A 316 9.42 -3.32 -17.16
N ALA A 317 9.28 -4.60 -17.53
CA ALA A 317 10.17 -5.26 -18.49
C ALA A 317 10.15 -4.63 -19.90
N THR A 318 9.10 -3.87 -20.23
CA THR A 318 8.90 -3.23 -21.54
C THR A 318 8.85 -1.72 -21.48
N ALA A 319 9.14 -1.12 -20.32
CA ALA A 319 9.07 0.32 -20.13
C ALA A 319 10.19 1.02 -20.89
N ASP A 320 9.85 2.17 -21.47
CA ASP A 320 10.81 3.12 -22.04
C ASP A 320 11.13 4.23 -21.04
N VAL A 321 10.11 4.66 -20.27
CA VAL A 321 10.24 5.71 -19.26
C VAL A 321 9.49 5.30 -17.99
N PHE A 322 10.20 5.32 -16.87
CA PHE A 322 9.62 5.26 -15.53
C PHE A 322 9.41 6.66 -14.99
N ILE A 323 8.20 6.98 -14.52
CA ILE A 323 7.91 8.23 -13.83
C ILE A 323 7.48 7.89 -12.41
N ILE A 324 8.37 8.12 -11.45
CA ILE A 324 8.20 7.74 -10.05
C ILE A 324 7.92 8.99 -9.24
N VAL A 325 6.75 9.05 -8.61
CA VAL A 325 6.26 10.25 -7.92
C VAL A 325 5.97 9.94 -6.45
N GLY A 326 6.61 10.67 -5.54
CA GLY A 326 6.31 10.63 -4.10
C GLY A 326 6.42 9.24 -3.47
N TYR A 327 7.28 8.38 -4.03
CA TYR A 327 7.56 7.04 -3.51
C TYR A 327 8.89 7.05 -2.75
N SER A 328 8.88 6.45 -1.55
CA SER A 328 10.01 6.39 -0.62
C SER A 328 10.92 5.18 -0.83
N PHE A 329 10.66 4.34 -1.85
CA PHE A 329 11.43 3.13 -2.12
C PHE A 329 11.43 2.08 -0.99
N SER A 330 10.45 2.13 -0.08
CA SER A 330 10.32 1.18 1.02
C SER A 330 9.86 -0.23 0.59
N ASP A 331 9.29 -0.38 -0.61
CA ASP A 331 8.76 -1.65 -1.09
C ASP A 331 9.79 -2.35 -2.00
N HIS A 332 10.73 -3.12 -1.40
CA HIS A 332 11.81 -3.80 -2.13
C HIS A 332 11.35 -4.61 -3.34
N HIS A 333 10.24 -5.33 -3.21
CA HIS A 333 9.64 -6.13 -4.28
C HIS A 333 9.22 -5.30 -5.53
N VAL A 334 8.84 -4.03 -5.34
CA VAL A 334 8.56 -3.09 -6.43
C VAL A 334 9.87 -2.59 -7.05
N ASN A 335 10.85 -2.28 -6.20
CA ASN A 335 12.16 -1.77 -6.61
C ASN A 335 12.90 -2.78 -7.50
N GLU A 336 12.88 -4.07 -7.13
CA GLU A 336 13.51 -5.15 -7.91
C GLU A 336 13.00 -5.19 -9.35
N LEU A 337 11.67 -5.10 -9.55
CA LEU A 337 11.06 -5.13 -10.89
C LEU A 337 11.45 -3.92 -11.76
N ILE A 338 11.62 -2.74 -11.14
CA ILE A 338 12.08 -1.54 -11.86
C ILE A 338 13.57 -1.68 -12.20
N GLN A 339 14.37 -2.15 -11.26
CA GLN A 339 15.83 -2.31 -11.41
C GLN A 339 16.21 -3.22 -12.58
N GLU A 340 15.43 -4.28 -12.85
CA GLU A 340 15.68 -5.21 -13.97
C GLU A 340 15.84 -4.50 -15.33
N ARG A 341 15.10 -3.40 -15.56
CA ARG A 341 15.15 -2.63 -16.80
C ARG A 341 16.10 -1.42 -16.72
N VAL A 342 16.27 -0.88 -15.52
CA VAL A 342 17.08 0.31 -15.27
C VAL A 342 18.58 0.00 -15.26
N GLU A 343 19.01 -1.08 -14.61
CA GLU A 343 20.44 -1.42 -14.50
C GLU A 343 21.14 -1.57 -15.87
N PRO A 344 20.52 -2.20 -16.89
CA PRO A 344 21.07 -2.25 -18.24
C PRO A 344 21.16 -0.88 -18.94
N GLY A 345 20.41 0.13 -18.47
CA GLY A 345 20.26 1.44 -19.10
C GLY A 345 19.27 1.45 -20.27
N GLU A 346 18.23 0.60 -20.18
CA GLU A 346 17.25 0.40 -21.25
C GLU A 346 15.95 1.19 -21.05
N ALA A 347 15.83 1.92 -19.94
CA ALA A 347 14.73 2.83 -19.65
C ALA A 347 15.25 4.11 -18.98
N GLU A 348 14.56 5.22 -19.26
CA GLU A 348 14.74 6.50 -18.57
C GLU A 348 13.96 6.51 -17.24
N ILE A 349 14.45 7.23 -16.24
CA ILE A 349 13.74 7.45 -14.97
C ILE A 349 13.57 8.93 -14.70
N TRP A 350 12.33 9.33 -14.43
CA TRP A 350 11.97 10.60 -13.83
C TRP A 350 11.53 10.38 -12.40
N TYR A 351 12.29 10.91 -11.45
CA TYR A 351 11.89 10.93 -10.04
C TYR A 351 11.37 12.31 -9.67
N VAL A 352 10.17 12.35 -9.10
CA VAL A 352 9.52 13.56 -8.60
C VAL A 352 9.22 13.37 -7.12
N GLY A 353 10.01 14.01 -6.27
CA GLY A 353 9.90 13.95 -4.82
C GLY A 353 9.93 15.34 -4.19
N HIS A 354 9.86 15.38 -2.86
CA HIS A 354 10.06 16.60 -2.09
C HIS A 354 11.23 16.38 -1.12
N ASN A 355 12.32 17.13 -1.29
CA ASN A 355 13.41 17.11 -0.32
C ASN A 355 14.17 18.45 -0.32
N ASP A 356 14.08 19.16 0.80
CA ASP A 356 14.71 20.47 1.01
C ASP A 356 16.24 20.37 1.26
N GLU A 357 16.75 19.20 1.64
CA GLU A 357 18.16 18.97 2.00
C GLU A 357 19.04 18.54 0.80
N LEU A 358 18.44 18.26 -0.37
CA LEU A 358 19.16 17.70 -1.53
C LEU A 358 19.75 18.76 -2.48
N GLU A 359 19.69 20.05 -2.15
CA GLU A 359 20.37 21.09 -2.95
C GLU A 359 21.89 20.86 -3.05
N ASP A 360 22.51 20.24 -2.03
CA ASP A 360 23.95 20.01 -1.95
C ASP A 360 24.41 18.62 -2.43
N ASN A 361 23.53 17.60 -2.38
CA ASN A 361 23.83 16.24 -2.89
C ASN A 361 22.56 15.51 -3.34
N PRO A 362 22.16 15.63 -4.62
CA PRO A 362 20.90 15.08 -5.13
C PRO A 362 20.82 13.54 -5.10
N TRP A 363 21.92 12.85 -4.83
CA TRP A 363 21.98 11.39 -4.78
C TRP A 363 21.88 10.78 -3.40
N LYS A 364 21.83 11.57 -2.33
CA LYS A 364 21.84 11.06 -0.94
C LYS A 364 20.68 10.10 -0.67
N ASP A 365 19.50 10.36 -1.25
CA ASP A 365 18.32 9.49 -1.14
C ASP A 365 18.26 8.40 -2.23
N MET A 366 18.77 8.70 -3.43
CA MET A 366 18.92 7.70 -4.51
C MET A 366 19.97 6.63 -4.16
N GLY A 367 20.79 6.87 -3.13
CA GLY A 367 21.59 5.84 -2.47
C GLY A 367 20.74 4.66 -2.00
N GLN A 368 19.49 4.86 -1.55
CA GLN A 368 18.60 3.73 -1.23
C GLN A 368 18.00 3.06 -2.48
N PHE A 369 17.85 3.79 -3.59
CA PHE A 369 17.39 3.23 -4.87
C PHE A 369 18.44 2.34 -5.56
N PHE A 370 19.73 2.64 -5.37
CA PHE A 370 20.85 1.98 -6.07
C PHE A 370 21.88 1.30 -5.18
N ILE A 371 21.87 1.56 -3.88
CA ILE A 371 22.85 1.08 -2.90
C ILE A 371 22.08 0.45 -1.72
N ASP A 372 21.37 -0.65 -1.99
CA ASP A 372 21.19 -1.66 -0.96
C ASP A 372 22.34 -2.68 -1.06
N ASN A 373 23.54 -2.19 -0.74
CA ASN A 373 24.66 -3.03 -0.31
C ASN A 373 24.56 -3.37 1.18
N GLN A 374 23.39 -3.20 1.82
CA GLN A 374 23.20 -3.49 3.24
C GLN A 374 21.98 -4.37 3.51
N THR A 375 21.81 -5.42 2.72
CA THR A 375 21.28 -6.66 3.30
C THR A 375 22.29 -7.14 4.35
N PRO A 376 21.92 -7.30 5.64
CA PRO A 376 22.72 -8.07 6.57
C PRO A 376 22.70 -9.52 6.09
N SER A 377 23.82 -9.99 5.55
CA SER A 377 24.15 -11.42 5.38
C SER A 377 23.01 -12.34 4.92
N LEU A 378 22.76 -12.42 3.60
CA LEU A 378 22.45 -13.71 2.98
C LEU A 378 23.77 -14.25 2.40
N PRO A 379 24.44 -15.22 3.06
CA PRO A 379 25.67 -15.78 2.55
C PRO A 379 25.42 -16.63 1.29
N GLU A 380 26.28 -16.48 0.29
CA GLU A 380 26.76 -17.57 -0.59
C GLU A 380 25.86 -18.18 -1.69
N VAL A 381 24.68 -17.65 -2.05
CA VAL A 381 23.87 -18.30 -3.13
C VAL A 381 24.05 -17.69 -4.53
N TRP A 382 24.55 -16.46 -4.66
CA TRP A 382 24.74 -15.83 -5.98
C TRP A 382 26.17 -15.29 -6.13
N GLY A 383 26.86 -15.78 -7.16
CA GLY A 383 28.31 -15.68 -7.33
C GLY A 383 28.91 -14.26 -7.48
N PRO A 384 30.25 -14.17 -7.49
CA PRO A 384 30.97 -12.90 -7.39
C PRO A 384 31.09 -12.26 -8.77
N SER A 385 30.18 -11.34 -9.13
CA SER A 385 30.42 -10.24 -10.10
C SER A 385 29.12 -9.48 -10.41
N ARG A 386 28.71 -8.56 -9.53
CA ARG A 386 27.82 -7.45 -9.93
C ARG A 386 28.68 -6.23 -10.28
N PRO A 387 28.47 -5.55 -11.43
CA PRO A 387 29.23 -4.35 -11.78
C PRO A 387 28.98 -3.26 -10.75
N ARG A 388 30.05 -2.66 -10.20
CA ARG A 388 29.94 -1.44 -9.40
C ARG A 388 29.43 -0.30 -10.29
N SER A 389 28.24 0.21 -9.94
CA SER A 389 27.70 1.57 -10.19
C SER A 389 28.12 2.29 -11.47
N ARG A 390 27.21 2.38 -12.45
CA ARG A 390 27.26 3.40 -13.52
C ARG A 390 26.95 4.82 -13.04
N ILE A 391 26.59 5.02 -11.77
CA ILE A 391 26.32 6.33 -11.16
C ILE A 391 27.63 6.97 -10.70
N SER A 392 28.61 7.01 -11.60
CA SER A 392 29.76 7.91 -11.50
C SER A 392 29.65 9.06 -12.50
N ASP A 393 28.56 9.13 -13.25
CA ASP A 393 28.32 10.17 -14.24
C ASP A 393 28.15 11.52 -13.54
N SER A 394 28.75 12.57 -14.09
CA SER A 394 28.57 13.90 -13.55
C SER A 394 27.10 14.34 -13.64
N VAL A 395 26.68 15.19 -12.71
CA VAL A 395 25.31 15.74 -12.69
C VAL A 395 25.34 17.17 -13.15
N ARG A 396 24.39 17.49 -14.02
CA ARG A 396 24.11 18.86 -14.40
C ARG A 396 22.73 19.27 -13.91
N ARG A 397 22.64 20.52 -13.46
CA ARG A 397 21.37 21.16 -13.08
C ARG A 397 20.80 21.91 -14.29
N GLU A 398 19.58 21.58 -14.68
CA GLU A 398 18.82 22.23 -15.76
C GLU A 398 17.53 22.82 -15.19
N GLY A 399 17.61 24.07 -14.73
CA GLY A 399 16.53 24.68 -13.96
C GLY A 399 16.34 23.98 -12.61
N LYS A 400 15.16 23.39 -12.39
CA LYS A 400 14.82 22.61 -11.19
C LYS A 400 15.14 21.12 -11.32
N TRP A 401 15.54 20.67 -12.51
CA TRP A 401 15.92 19.28 -12.76
C TRP A 401 17.40 19.04 -12.50
N PHE A 402 17.70 17.89 -11.91
CA PHE A 402 19.04 17.32 -11.88
C PHE A 402 19.10 16.16 -12.87
N ARG A 403 20.04 16.20 -13.81
CA ARG A 403 20.20 15.17 -14.84
C ARG A 403 21.60 14.59 -14.82
N ASN A 404 21.70 13.30 -15.07
CA ASN A 404 22.99 12.69 -15.37
C ASN A 404 23.42 12.96 -16.82
N GLU A 405 24.69 12.70 -17.14
CA GLU A 405 25.22 12.97 -18.49
C GLU A 405 24.47 12.26 -19.62
N SER A 406 24.03 11.02 -19.38
CA SER A 406 23.31 10.21 -20.36
C SER A 406 21.81 10.54 -20.47
N ASN A 407 21.29 11.47 -19.67
CA ASN A 407 19.86 11.78 -19.54
C ASN A 407 18.97 10.57 -19.19
N LEU A 408 19.54 9.48 -18.70
CA LEU A 408 18.78 8.31 -18.25
C LEU A 408 18.12 8.55 -16.89
N TYR A 409 18.62 9.52 -16.12
CA TYR A 409 18.07 9.86 -14.80
C TYR A 409 17.80 11.36 -14.74
N SER A 410 16.55 11.70 -14.47
CA SER A 410 16.07 13.07 -14.25
C SER A 410 15.39 13.14 -12.88
N LEU A 411 15.89 14.00 -11.99
CA LEU A 411 15.40 14.13 -10.62
C LEU A 411 14.84 15.53 -10.39
N TYR A 412 13.68 15.60 -9.74
CA TYR A 412 12.96 16.82 -9.40
C TYR A 412 12.57 16.77 -7.92
N PHE A 413 13.00 17.77 -7.14
CA PHE A 413 12.87 17.76 -5.68
C PHE A 413 11.96 18.85 -5.09
N ASP A 414 11.36 19.71 -5.93
CA ASP A 414 10.47 20.80 -5.46
C ASP A 414 9.04 20.30 -5.17
N GLY A 415 8.81 18.99 -5.14
CA GLY A 415 7.52 18.37 -4.85
C GLY A 415 6.58 18.24 -6.06
N PHE A 416 5.65 17.28 -5.96
CA PHE A 416 4.71 16.96 -7.04
C PHE A 416 3.71 18.11 -7.32
N GLU A 417 3.32 18.88 -6.31
CA GLU A 417 2.46 20.05 -6.51
C GLU A 417 3.12 21.06 -7.47
N THR A 418 4.37 21.43 -7.18
CA THR A 418 5.13 22.39 -7.98
C THR A 418 5.37 21.84 -9.39
N PHE A 419 5.75 20.57 -9.50
CA PHE A 419 5.95 19.88 -10.77
C PHE A 419 4.73 19.99 -11.69
N LEU A 420 3.52 19.79 -11.16
CA LEU A 420 2.27 19.91 -11.92
C LEU A 420 1.88 21.37 -12.19
N ARG A 421 2.00 22.24 -11.19
CA ARG A 421 1.54 23.63 -11.27
C ARG A 421 2.36 24.45 -12.27
N ASP A 422 3.66 24.24 -12.26
CA ASP A 422 4.62 24.99 -13.07
C ASP A 422 4.91 24.28 -14.41
N GLU A 423 4.25 23.13 -14.67
CA GLU A 423 4.38 22.34 -15.90
C GLU A 423 5.84 21.97 -16.22
N ASP A 424 6.66 21.76 -15.18
CA ASP A 424 8.09 21.48 -15.34
C ASP A 424 8.37 20.15 -16.05
N TRP A 425 7.35 19.30 -16.21
CA TRP A 425 7.37 18.10 -17.05
C TRP A 425 7.51 18.39 -18.54
N GLU A 426 7.07 19.54 -19.05
CA GLU A 426 7.23 19.91 -20.47
C GLU A 426 8.70 20.06 -20.90
N ARG A 427 9.62 20.13 -19.93
CA ARG A 427 11.07 20.29 -20.18
C ARG A 427 11.81 18.97 -20.32
N VAL A 428 11.21 17.88 -19.85
CA VAL A 428 11.76 16.51 -19.91
C VAL A 428 11.09 15.67 -21.00
N LEU A 429 9.84 15.97 -21.36
CA LEU A 429 9.17 15.48 -22.58
C LEU A 429 9.81 16.11 -23.82
#